data_AF-A0A833FXX5-F1
#
_entry.id   AF-A0A833FXX5-F1
#
_cell.length_a   1.000
_cell.length_b   1.000
_cell.length_c   1.000
_cell.angle_alpha   90.00
_cell.angle_beta   90.00
_cell.angle_gamma   90.00
#
_symmetry.space_group_name_H-M   'P 1'
#
loop_
_entity.id
_entity.type
_entity.pdbx_description
1 polymer ?
#
loop_
_entity_poly.entity_id
_entity_poly.type
_entity_poly.pdbx_seq_one_letter_code
_entity_poly.pdbx_strand_id
1 'polypeptide(L)'
;MNHTKNSNPHEGYGLERVFCRLSLQFLEDLSGRGLELFLQENSVGKWFCGFLLSEDTPDHTVFTKARKKIGTILLSKLLGSLREQLRPKVL
;
A
#
# COMPACT_ATOMS: atom_id res chain seq x y z
N MET A 1 15.01 19.17 -4.26
CA MET A 1 14.74 19.48 -5.68
C MET A 1 14.64 18.19 -6.49
N ASN A 2 13.63 18.11 -7.36
CA ASN A 2 13.50 17.34 -8.62
C ASN A 2 12.18 16.56 -8.69
N HIS A 3 11.09 17.29 -9.01
CA HIS A 3 9.80 16.72 -9.38
C HIS A 3 9.63 16.90 -10.89
N THR A 4 10.08 15.94 -11.70
CA THR A 4 9.70 15.86 -13.10
C THR A 4 8.25 15.38 -13.16
N LYS A 5 7.31 16.31 -13.30
CA LYS A 5 5.90 16.04 -13.58
C LYS A 5 5.79 15.44 -14.98
N ASN A 6 5.51 14.15 -15.08
CA ASN A 6 4.91 13.60 -16.28
C ASN A 6 3.39 13.60 -16.08
N SER A 7 2.67 13.86 -17.16
CA SER A 7 1.24 14.15 -17.16
C SER A 7 0.45 12.85 -17.08
N ASN A 8 0.50 12.18 -15.93
CA ASN A 8 -0.35 11.04 -15.60
C ASN A 8 -1.05 11.36 -14.26
N PRO A 9 -2.39 11.42 -14.19
CA PRO A 9 -3.12 11.72 -12.95
C PRO A 9 -2.89 10.69 -11.83
N HIS A 10 -2.23 9.57 -12.13
CA HIS A 10 -1.82 8.55 -11.18
C HIS A 10 -0.33 8.61 -10.78
N GLU A 11 0.46 9.52 -11.36
CA GLU A 11 1.89 9.66 -11.06
C GLU A 11 2.19 10.29 -9.70
N GLY A 12 1.17 10.89 -9.05
CA GLY A 12 1.30 11.48 -7.71
C GLY A 12 1.36 10.46 -6.58
N TYR A 13 1.00 9.19 -6.83
CA TYR A 13 1.12 8.13 -5.83
C TYR A 13 2.41 7.39 -6.09
N GLY A 14 3.51 7.93 -5.57
CA GLY A 14 4.83 7.31 -5.70
C GLY A 14 4.81 5.82 -5.32
N LEU A 15 5.75 5.04 -5.88
CA LEU A 15 5.89 3.61 -5.63
C LEU A 15 5.83 3.25 -4.13
N GLU A 16 6.37 4.14 -3.29
CA GLU A 16 6.31 4.08 -1.83
C GLU A 16 4.88 3.99 -1.29
N ARG A 17 3.96 4.87 -1.70
CA ARG A 17 2.56 4.85 -1.20
C ARG A 17 1.83 3.59 -1.61
N VAL A 18 2.09 3.12 -2.84
CA VAL A 18 1.54 1.86 -3.35
C VAL A 18 2.08 0.68 -2.55
N PHE A 19 3.39 0.68 -2.25
CA PHE A 19 4.04 -0.35 -1.47
C PHE A 19 3.56 -0.38 -0.01
N CYS A 20 3.42 0.78 0.66
CA CYS A 20 2.88 0.88 2.01
C CYS A 20 1.46 0.31 2.07
N ARG A 21 0.61 0.65 1.09
CA ARG A 21 -0.75 0.13 1.01
C ARG A 21 -0.79 -1.39 0.77
N LEU A 22 0.08 -1.93 -0.09
CA LEU A 22 0.23 -3.39 -0.29
C LEU A 22 0.67 -4.11 0.98
N SER A 23 1.59 -3.49 1.74
CA SER A 23 2.09 -4.03 3.00
C SER A 23 0.99 -4.06 4.04
N LEU A 24 0.23 -2.97 4.22
CA LEU A 24 -0.93 -2.92 5.11
C LEU A 24 -2.00 -3.94 4.70
N GLN A 25 -2.28 -4.07 3.41
CA GLN A 25 -3.22 -5.08 2.92
C GLN A 25 -2.87 -6.48 3.42
N PHE A 26 -1.58 -6.83 3.38
CA PHE A 26 -1.11 -8.14 3.76
C PHE A 26 -0.97 -8.33 5.27
N LEU A 27 -0.52 -7.30 5.99
CA LEU A 27 -0.34 -7.35 7.45
C LEU A 27 -1.68 -7.48 8.18
N GLU A 28 -2.69 -6.74 7.73
CA GLU A 28 -4.03 -6.70 8.33
C GLU A 28 -5.00 -7.72 7.69
N ASP A 29 -4.53 -8.55 6.74
CA ASP A 29 -5.34 -9.50 5.98
C ASP A 29 -6.60 -8.88 5.34
N LEU A 30 -6.46 -7.69 4.75
CA LEU A 30 -7.57 -6.91 4.21
C LEU A 30 -7.84 -7.21 2.73
N SER A 31 -9.11 -7.19 2.35
CA SER A 31 -9.49 -7.14 0.94
C SER A 31 -9.21 -5.76 0.33
N GLY A 32 -9.22 -5.62 -1.00
CA GLY A 32 -9.02 -4.32 -1.67
C GLY A 32 -10.01 -3.25 -1.20
N ARG A 33 -11.28 -3.64 -0.99
CA ARG A 33 -12.34 -2.78 -0.43
C ARG A 33 -12.17 -2.54 1.07
N GLY A 34 -11.82 -3.57 1.83
CA GLY A 34 -11.57 -3.44 3.28
C GLY A 34 -10.41 -2.49 3.59
N LEU A 35 -9.36 -2.51 2.76
CA LEU A 35 -8.24 -1.58 2.86
C LEU A 35 -8.62 -0.14 2.52
N GLU A 36 -9.56 0.07 1.60
CA GLU A 36 -10.07 1.40 1.29
C GLU A 36 -10.84 1.99 2.47
N LEU A 37 -11.75 1.22 3.05
CA LEU A 37 -12.46 1.61 4.26
C LEU A 37 -11.49 1.84 5.44
N PHE A 38 -10.52 0.93 5.63
CA PHE A 38 -9.50 1.06 6.67
C PHE A 38 -8.72 2.36 6.53
N LEU A 39 -8.30 2.74 5.32
CA LEU A 39 -7.60 4.01 5.14
C LEU A 39 -8.51 5.22 5.29
N GLN A 40 -9.81 5.11 5.02
CA GLN A 40 -10.75 6.21 5.26
C GLN A 40 -10.94 6.48 6.76
N GLU A 41 -11.11 5.43 7.57
CA GLU A 41 -11.41 5.52 9.00
C GLU A 41 -10.15 5.61 9.88
N ASN A 42 -9.07 4.94 9.49
CA ASN A 42 -7.86 4.84 10.30
C ASN A 42 -6.80 5.88 9.89
N SER A 43 -6.67 6.90 10.74
CA SER A 43 -5.67 7.97 10.56
C SER A 43 -4.23 7.45 10.63
N VAL A 44 -3.96 6.40 11.39
CA VAL A 44 -2.62 5.78 11.49
C VAL A 44 -2.25 5.10 10.18
N GLY A 45 -3.21 4.40 9.55
CA GLY A 45 -3.00 3.78 8.23
C GLY A 45 -2.70 4.80 7.13
N LYS A 46 -3.40 5.95 7.16
CA LYS A 46 -3.13 7.09 6.27
C LYS A 46 -1.71 7.64 6.46
N TRP A 47 -1.32 7.89 7.71
CA TRP A 47 0.02 8.38 8.04
C TRP A 47 1.12 7.39 7.63
N PHE A 48 0.92 6.10 7.87
CA PHE A 48 1.86 5.06 7.45
C PHE A 48 2.09 5.05 5.93
N CYS A 49 1.05 5.31 5.15
CA CYS A 49 1.14 5.43 3.69
C CYS A 49 1.56 6.83 3.20
N GLY A 50 1.91 7.74 4.11
CA GLY A 50 2.32 9.11 3.78
C GLY A 50 1.19 10.03 3.31
N PHE A 51 -0.08 9.67 3.56
CA PHE A 51 -1.23 10.53 3.26
C PHE A 51 -1.44 11.57 4.38
N LEU A 52 -1.78 12.80 3.98
CA LEU A 52 -2.33 13.79 4.90
C LEU A 52 -3.75 13.38 5.33
N LEU A 53 -4.20 13.80 6.52
CA LEU A 53 -5.54 13.46 7.01
C LEU A 53 -6.67 13.90 6.06
N SER A 54 -6.46 15.03 5.37
CA SER A 54 -7.40 15.65 4.44
C SER A 54 -7.21 15.22 2.98
N GLU A 55 -6.23 14.38 2.67
CA GLU A 55 -6.02 13.88 1.31
C GLU A 55 -6.99 12.74 0.97
N ASP A 56 -7.61 12.82 -0.20
CA ASP A 56 -8.39 11.72 -0.76
C ASP A 56 -7.46 10.54 -1.08
N THR A 57 -7.81 9.38 -0.54
CA THR A 57 -7.07 8.14 -0.83
C THR A 57 -7.46 7.63 -2.22
N PRO A 58 -6.49 7.19 -3.04
CA PRO A 58 -6.77 6.73 -4.38
C PRO A 58 -7.63 5.46 -4.38
N ASP A 59 -8.55 5.44 -5.34
CA ASP A 59 -9.44 4.32 -5.63
C ASP A 59 -8.67 3.01 -5.91
N HIS A 60 -9.27 1.88 -5.53
CA HIS A 60 -8.79 0.51 -5.71
C HIS A 60 -8.27 0.15 -7.13
N THR A 61 -8.63 0.91 -8.16
CA THR A 61 -8.20 0.69 -9.55
C THR A 61 -6.70 0.87 -9.80
N VAL A 62 -6.04 1.85 -9.16
CA VAL A 62 -4.58 2.06 -9.27
C VAL A 62 -3.82 0.87 -8.66
N PHE A 63 -4.34 0.39 -7.54
CA PHE A 63 -3.78 -0.72 -6.79
C PHE A 63 -3.88 -2.05 -7.55
N THR A 64 -5.03 -2.31 -8.18
CA THR A 64 -5.25 -3.51 -8.98
C THR A 64 -4.24 -3.60 -10.13
N LYS A 65 -3.92 -2.46 -10.77
CA LYS A 65 -2.88 -2.39 -11.81
C LYS A 65 -1.48 -2.66 -11.27
N ALA A 66 -1.13 -2.09 -10.10
CA ALA A 66 0.17 -2.31 -9.47
C ALA A 66 0.36 -3.78 -9.06
N ARG A 67 -0.63 -4.38 -8.40
CA ARG A 67 -0.62 -5.80 -8.00
C ARG A 67 -0.53 -6.72 -9.21
N LYS A 68 -1.24 -6.41 -10.31
CA LYS A 68 -1.15 -7.16 -11.57
C LYS A 68 0.23 -7.06 -12.22
N LYS A 69 0.90 -5.90 -12.12
CA LYS A 69 2.24 -5.67 -12.66
C LYS A 69 3.34 -6.38 -11.86
N ILE A 70 3.23 -6.41 -10.53
CA ILE A 70 4.18 -7.10 -9.65
C ILE A 70 3.96 -8.63 -9.70
N GLY A 71 2.71 -9.05 -9.85
CA GLY A 71 2.31 -10.45 -9.81
C GLY A 71 2.00 -10.89 -8.37
N THR A 72 0.83 -11.52 -8.20
CA THR A 72 0.30 -11.94 -6.90
C THR A 72 1.23 -12.91 -6.17
N ILE A 73 1.87 -13.83 -6.92
CA ILE A 73 2.75 -14.86 -6.37
C ILE A 73 4.03 -14.26 -5.81
N LEU A 74 4.65 -13.32 -6.55
CA LEU A 74 5.89 -12.67 -6.12
C LEU A 74 5.64 -11.81 -4.88
N LEU A 75 4.56 -11.03 -4.89
CA LEU A 75 4.17 -10.19 -3.76
C LEU A 75 3.91 -11.02 -2.49
N SER A 76 3.16 -12.12 -2.59
CA SER A 76 2.89 -13.01 -1.45
C SER A 76 4.16 -13.63 -0.89
N LYS A 77 5.14 -14.01 -1.74
CA LYS A 77 6.44 -14.52 -1.27
C LYS A 77 7.26 -13.45 -0.55
N LEU A 78 7.30 -12.24 -1.10
CA LEU A 78 8.07 -11.12 -0.54
C LEU A 78 7.51 -10.71 0.83
N LEU A 79 6.20 -10.50 0.91
CA LEU A 79 5.54 -10.11 2.15
C LEU A 79 5.48 -11.25 3.17
N GLY A 80 5.38 -12.50 2.71
CA GLY A 80 5.52 -13.68 3.57
C GLY A 80 6.89 -13.76 4.23
N SER A 81 7.97 -13.57 3.47
CA SER A 81 9.34 -13.51 4.02
C SER A 81 9.50 -12.36 5.03
N LEU A 82 8.92 -11.19 4.73
CA LEU A 82 8.90 -10.04 5.63
C LEU A 82 8.16 -10.34 6.94
N ARG A 83 7.00 -11.01 6.86
CA ARG A 83 6.24 -11.45 8.03
C ARG A 83 7.01 -12.46 8.89
N GLU A 84 7.71 -13.42 8.27
CA GLU A 84 8.54 -14.36 9.04
C GLU A 84 9.70 -13.65 9.74
N GLN A 85 10.30 -12.64 9.12
CA GLN A 85 11.36 -11.83 9.73
C GLN A 85 10.87 -10.96 10.89
N LEU A 86 9.64 -10.44 10.79
CA LEU A 86 9.01 -9.62 11.82
C LEU A 86 8.32 -10.47 12.90
N ARG A 87 8.17 -11.77 12.70
CA ARG A 87 7.55 -12.65 13.69
C ARG A 87 8.46 -12.66 14.91
N PRO A 88 7.95 -12.29 16.10
CA PRO A 88 8.77 -12.28 17.30
C PRO A 88 9.35 -13.68 17.50
N LYS A 89 10.67 -13.76 17.67
CA LYS A 89 11.30 -14.98 18.19
C LYS A 89 10.75 -15.17 19.60
N VAL A 90 9.78 -16.05 19.74
CA VAL A 90 9.34 -16.53 21.05
C VAL A 90 10.56 -17.21 21.66
N LEU A 91 11.14 -16.56 22.67
CA LEU A 91 12.16 -17.11 23.57
C LEU A 91 11.52 -18.14 24.50
#